data_AF-A0A1G3UV59-F1
#
_entry.id   AF-A0A1G3UV59-F1
#
_cell.length_a   1.000
_cell.length_b   1.000
_cell.length_c   1.000
_cell.angle_alpha   90.00
_cell.angle_beta   90.00
_cell.angle_gamma   90.00
#
_symmetry.space_group_name_H-M   'P 1'
#
loop_
_entity.id
_entity.type
_entity.pdbx_description
1 polymer ?
#
loop_
_entity_poly.entity_id
_entity_poly.type
_entity_poly.pdbx_seq_one_letter_code
_entity_poly.pdbx_strand_id
1 'polypeptide(L)' 'MEETVEDLEEELQKALIQIDTIAAKVQRKEIEVFEGFMESEKYKNRVVEIGYKLKELGVDITTMSEYN' A
#
# COMPACT_ATOMS: atom_id res chain seq x y z
N MET A 1 -2.82 21.99 -0.13
CA MET A 1 -3.57 21.46 -1.28
C MET A 1 -4.53 20.45 -0.70
N GLU A 2 -5.83 20.53 -1.02
CA GLU A 2 -6.75 19.43 -0.68
C GLU A 2 -6.27 18.19 -1.45
N GLU A 3 -5.94 17.11 -0.73
CA GLU A 3 -5.67 15.80 -1.35
C GLU A 3 -6.95 15.36 -2.05
N THR A 4 -6.89 15.11 -3.36
CA THR A 4 -8.03 14.60 -4.11
C THR A 4 -8.15 13.08 -3.92
N VAL A 5 -9.30 12.50 -4.27
CA VAL A 5 -9.47 11.05 -4.31
C VAL A 5 -8.42 10.40 -5.21
N GLU A 6 -8.13 11.00 -6.38
CA GLU A 6 -7.16 10.48 -7.35
C GLU A 6 -5.73 10.49 -6.78
N ASP A 7 -5.34 11.53 -6.05
CA ASP A 7 -4.02 11.59 -5.39
C ASP A 7 -3.87 10.46 -4.35
N LEU A 8 -4.94 10.21 -3.58
CA LEU A 8 -4.96 9.17 -2.55
C LEU A 8 -4.95 7.76 -3.16
N GLU A 9 -5.67 7.54 -4.26
CA GLU A 9 -5.66 6.26 -4.98
C GLU A 9 -4.28 5.99 -5.62
N GLU A 10 -3.65 6.99 -6.24
CA GLU A 10 -2.30 6.85 -6.79
C GLU A 10 -1.29 6.51 -5.69
N GLU A 11 -1.41 7.16 -4.53
CA GLU A 11 -0.53 6.89 -3.40
C GLU A 11 -0.76 5.50 -2.79
N LEU A 12 -2.02 5.07 -2.69
CA LEU A 12 -2.36 3.71 -2.27
C LEU A 12 -1.70 2.69 -3.18
N GLN A 13 -1.83 2.88 -4.50
CA GLN A 13 -1.24 1.99 -5.50
C GLN A 13 0.29 1.94 -5.38
N LYS A 14 0.96 3.09 -5.21
CA LYS A 14 2.40 3.15 -4.98
C LYS A 14 2.81 2.37 -3.73
N ALA A 15 2.08 2.52 -2.62
CA ALA A 15 2.38 1.82 -1.38
C ALA A 15 2.23 0.29 -1.53
N LEU A 16 1.19 -0.17 -2.21
CA LEU A 16 0.97 -1.58 -2.51
C LEU A 16 2.09 -2.17 -3.40
N ILE A 17 2.49 -1.45 -4.46
CA ILE A 17 3.60 -1.87 -5.34
C ILE A 17 4.92 -2.01 -4.55
N GLN A 18 5.17 -1.15 -3.56
CA GLN A 18 6.37 -1.29 -2.73
C GLN A 18 6.32 -2.55 -1.87
N ILE A 19 5.16 -2.90 -1.30
CA ILE A 19 4.95 -4.14 -0.54
C ILE A 19 5.21 -5.35 -1.45
N ASP A 20 4.66 -5.37 -2.67
CA ASP A 20 4.88 -6.45 -3.64
C ASP A 20 6.34 -6.56 -4.06
N THR A 21 7.02 -5.42 -4.24
CA THR A 21 8.44 -5.38 -4.55
C THR A 21 9.28 -5.99 -3.42
N ILE A 22 8.95 -5.71 -2.16
CA ILE A 22 9.62 -6.29 -0.99
C ILE A 22 9.36 -7.81 -0.95
N ALA A 23 8.12 -8.24 -1.16
CA ALA A 23 7.77 -9.66 -1.21
C ALA A 23 8.56 -10.40 -2.31
N ALA A 24 8.70 -9.79 -3.50
CA ALA A 24 9.50 -10.34 -4.58
C ALA A 24 10.99 -10.46 -4.21
N LYS A 25 11.56 -9.47 -3.51
CA LYS A 25 12.95 -9.53 -3.01
C LYS A 25 13.15 -10.67 -2.01
N VAL A 26 12.21 -10.87 -1.08
CA VAL A 26 12.23 -12.00 -0.14
C VAL A 26 12.15 -13.33 -0.90
N GLN A 27 11.25 -13.45 -1.88
CA GLN A 27 11.09 -14.66 -2.69
C GLN A 27 12.36 -15.00 -3.48
N ARG A 28 13.05 -13.98 -4.00
CA ARG A 28 14.33 -14.10 -4.71
C ARG A 28 15.52 -14.31 -3.77
N LYS A 29 15.31 -14.29 -2.44
CA LYS A 29 16.35 -14.36 -1.40
C LYS A 29 17.38 -13.23 -1.49
N GLU A 30 16.95 -12.07 -1.99
CA GLU A 30 17.76 -10.84 -2.01
C GLU A 30 17.81 -10.17 -0.64
N ILE A 31 16.76 -10.38 0.19
CA ILE A 31 16.67 -9.96 1.59
C ILE A 31 16.08 -11.08 2.44
N GLU A 32 16.36 -11.06 3.74
CA GLU A 32 15.83 -12.04 4.69
C GLU A 32 14.34 -11.82 4.98
N VAL A 33 13.63 -12.87 5.41
CA VAL A 33 12.19 -12.80 5.69
C VAL A 33 11.87 -11.76 6.78
N PHE A 34 12.68 -11.73 7.84
CA PHE A 34 12.48 -10.76 8.93
C PHE A 34 12.73 -9.32 8.47
N GLU A 35 13.75 -9.10 7.66
CA GLU A 35 14.06 -7.79 7.08
C GLU A 35 12.92 -7.33 6.16
N GLY A 36 12.44 -8.21 5.26
CA GLY A 36 11.30 -7.92 4.40
C GLY A 36 10.03 -7.59 5.19
N PHE A 37 9.77 -8.31 6.28
CA PHE A 37 8.65 -8.00 7.18
C PHE A 37 8.76 -6.57 7.74
N MET A 38 9.92 -6.22 8.32
CA MET A 38 10.15 -4.89 8.90
C MET A 38 10.05 -3.76 7.87
N GLU A 39 10.53 -3.98 6.66
CA GLU A 39 10.42 -3.00 5.57
C GLU A 39 8.96 -2.84 5.11
N SER A 40 8.19 -3.93 5.01
CA SER A 40 6.77 -3.87 4.60
C SER A 40 5.87 -3.15 5.60
N GLU A 41 6.18 -3.22 6.90
CA GLU A 41 5.43 -2.55 7.97
C GLU A 41 5.40 -1.03 7.80
N LYS A 42 6.43 -0.43 7.18
CA LYS A 42 6.47 1.01 6.89
C LYS A 42 5.36 1.42 5.92
N TYR A 43 5.08 0.59 4.93
CA TYR A 43 4.07 0.82 3.91
C TYR A 43 2.66 0.44 4.40
N LYS A 44 2.54 -0.57 5.27
CA LYS A 44 1.26 -0.94 5.90
C LYS A 44 0.59 0.25 6.58
N ASN A 45 1.35 0.99 7.38
CA ASN A 45 0.79 2.15 8.10
C ASN A 45 0.28 3.21 7.13
N ARG A 46 0.96 3.41 6.01
CA ARG A 46 0.52 4.35 4.98
C ARG A 46 -0.74 3.90 4.27
N VAL A 47 -0.84 2.61 3.92
CA VAL A 47 -2.05 2.00 3.34
C VAL A 47 -3.26 2.20 4.25
N VAL A 48 -3.09 1.97 5.56
CA VAL A 48 -4.17 2.17 6.55
C VAL A 48 -4.60 3.64 6.63
N GLU A 49 -3.65 4.58 6.67
CA GLU A 49 -3.96 6.01 6.70
C GLU A 49 -4.73 6.45 5.45
N ILE A 50 -4.26 6.07 4.26
CA ILE A 50 -4.92 6.39 3.00
C ILE A 50 -6.31 5.76 2.93
N GLY A 51 -6.46 4.52 3.39
CA GLY A 51 -7.76 3.85 3.48
C GLY A 51 -8.78 4.60 4.34
N TYR A 52 -8.35 5.19 5.45
CA TYR A 52 -9.23 6.03 6.27
C TYR A 52 -9.63 7.32 5.54
N LYS A 53 -8.69 8.01 4.89
CA LYS A 53 -8.98 9.23 4.11
C LYS A 53 -9.95 8.96 2.96
N LEU A 54 -9.72 7.89 2.19
CA LEU A 54 -10.61 7.47 1.10
C LEU A 54 -12.00 7.13 1.63
N LYS A 55 -12.10 6.46 2.78
CA LYS A 55 -13.38 6.15 3.41
C LYS A 55 -14.15 7.40 3.84
N GLU A 56 -13.47 8.43 4.36
CA GLU A 56 -14.08 9.73 4.66
C GLU A 56 -14.64 10.42 3.41
N LEU A 57 -14.03 10.18 2.25
CA LEU A 57 -14.47 10.66 0.94
C LEU A 57 -15.52 9.75 0.27
N GLY A 58 -15.94 8.67 0.94
CA GLY A 58 -16.95 7.73 0.43
C GLY A 58 -16.42 6.60 -0.44
N VAL A 59 -15.10 6.40 -0.49
CA VAL A 59 -14.44 5.33 -1.25
C VAL A 59 -14.00 4.21 -0.29
N ASP A 60 -14.47 2.98 -0.50
CA ASP A 60 -14.08 1.82 0.31
C ASP A 60 -13.03 0.98 -0.42
N ILE A 61 -11.77 1.08 0.05
CA ILE A 61 -10.63 0.35 -0.53
C ILE A 61 -10.78 -1.16 -0.48
N THR A 62 -11.60 -1.72 0.42
CA THR A 62 -11.83 -3.17 0.52
C THR A 62 -12.74 -3.69 -0.59
N THR A 63 -13.47 -2.79 -1.26
CA THR A 63 -14.36 -3.08 -2.39
C THR A 63 -13.71 -2.81 -3.74
N MET A 64 -12.50 -2.25 -3.76
CA MET A 64 -11.70 -2.05 -4.97
C MET A 64 -11.17 -3.40 -5.46
N SER A 65 -12.03 -4.18 -6.13
CA SER A 65 -11.74 -5.53 -6.62
C SER A 65 -10.89 -5.57 -7.90
N GLU A 66 -10.48 -4.42 -8.45
CA GLU A 66 -9.90 -4.33 -9.80
C GLU A 66 -8.37 -4.22 -9.86
N TYR A 67 -7.64 -4.45 -8.77
CA TYR A 67 -6.17 -4.46 -8.80
C TYR A 67 -5.58 -5.87 -9.03
N ASN A 68 -6.15 -6.64 -9.97
CA ASN A 68 -5.56 -7.89 -10.49
C ASN A 68 -4.86 -7.67 -11.84
#